data_AF-A0A4W3JKZ1-F1
#
_entry.id   AF-A0A4W3JKZ1-F1
#
_cell.length_a   1.000
_cell.length_b   1.000
_cell.length_c   1.000
_cell.angle_alpha   90.00
_cell.angle_beta   90.00
_cell.angle_gamma   90.00
#
_symmetry.space_group_name_H-M   'P 1'
#
loop_
_entity.id
_entity.type
_entity.pdbx_description
1 polymer ?
#
loop_
_entity_poly.entity_id
_entity_poly.type
_entity_poly.pdbx_seq_one_letter_code
_entity_poly.pdbx_strand_id
1 'polypeptide(L)'
;IRVGMARRRYHVKYPNMYSDKEPIFNCIQRAHQNTLELYPQWLIFQLIAGAVYPITASVLGLIWVTSRFSYAWGYYTGEPAKRMNGSYGYIGLLGVIVLSLVIAFQSIGLIA
;
A
#
# COMPACT_ATOMS: atom_id res chain seq x y z
N ILE A 1 -14.43 -0.73 -0.79
CA ILE A 1 -15.65 0.06 -1.12
C ILE A 1 -15.59 0.68 -2.53
N ARG A 2 -14.55 1.45 -2.89
CA ARG A 2 -14.43 2.10 -4.22
C ARG A 2 -14.63 1.16 -5.42
N VAL A 3 -14.02 -0.03 -5.39
CA VAL A 3 -14.22 -1.07 -6.42
C VAL A 3 -15.69 -1.44 -6.59
N GLY A 4 -16.41 -1.72 -5.49
CA GLY A 4 -17.83 -2.09 -5.55
C GLY A 4 -18.72 -0.96 -6.11
N MET A 5 -18.40 0.29 -5.77
CA MET A 5 -19.09 1.45 -6.36
C MET A 5 -18.77 1.60 -7.86
N ALA A 6 -17.50 1.46 -8.25
CA ALA A 6 -17.08 1.52 -9.64
C ALA A 6 -17.73 0.40 -10.47
N ARG A 7 -17.87 -0.79 -9.90
CA ARG A 7 -18.52 -1.93 -10.52
C ARG A 7 -19.97 -1.66 -10.87
N ARG A 8 -20.71 -1.00 -9.96
CA ARG A 8 -22.08 -0.54 -10.22
C ARG A 8 -22.11 0.55 -11.30
N ARG A 9 -21.18 1.51 -11.23
CA ARG A 9 -21.09 2.65 -12.17
C ARG A 9 -20.78 2.23 -13.60
N TYR A 10 -19.89 1.27 -13.78
CA TYR A 10 -19.45 0.78 -15.10
C TYR A 10 -20.15 -0.52 -15.52
N HIS A 11 -21.22 -0.93 -14.82
CA HIS A 11 -22.02 -2.11 -15.11
C HIS A 11 -21.25 -3.42 -15.29
N VAL A 12 -20.11 -3.58 -14.62
CA VAL A 12 -19.30 -4.81 -14.68
C VAL A 12 -19.98 -5.87 -13.81
N LYS A 13 -20.50 -6.94 -14.41
CA LYS A 13 -21.22 -8.04 -13.72
C LYS A 13 -20.26 -9.09 -13.15
N TYR A 14 -20.65 -9.75 -12.06
CA TYR A 14 -19.84 -10.84 -11.49
C TYR A 14 -19.94 -12.04 -12.44
N PRO A 15 -18.88 -12.85 -12.61
CA PRO A 15 -17.61 -12.88 -11.87
C PRO A 15 -16.46 -12.03 -12.46
N ASN A 16 -16.72 -11.22 -13.49
CA ASN A 16 -15.66 -10.54 -14.24
C ASN A 16 -14.80 -9.61 -13.36
N MET A 17 -13.49 -9.89 -13.30
CA MET A 17 -12.55 -9.10 -12.52
C MET A 17 -12.16 -7.80 -13.23
N TYR A 18 -12.04 -7.85 -14.55
CA TYR A 18 -11.69 -6.73 -15.43
C TYR A 18 -12.76 -6.55 -16.51
N SER A 19 -12.75 -5.38 -17.14
CA SER A 19 -13.61 -5.02 -18.27
C SER A 19 -12.74 -4.61 -19.45
N ASP A 20 -13.00 -5.18 -20.63
CA ASP A 20 -12.27 -4.81 -21.86
C ASP A 20 -12.61 -3.41 -22.35
N LYS A 21 -13.80 -2.90 -21.98
CA LYS A 21 -14.34 -1.63 -22.45
C LYS A 21 -14.05 -0.46 -21.51
N GLU A 22 -13.73 -0.75 -20.24
CA GLU A 22 -13.68 0.25 -19.17
C GLU A 22 -12.30 0.25 -18.49
N PRO A 23 -11.29 0.88 -19.10
CA PRO A 23 -9.92 0.91 -18.56
C PRO A 23 -9.84 1.61 -17.20
N ILE A 24 -10.73 2.56 -16.92
CA ILE A 24 -10.81 3.26 -15.62
C ILE A 24 -11.22 2.28 -14.51
N PHE A 25 -12.18 1.39 -14.78
CA PHE A 25 -12.55 0.34 -13.82
C PHE A 25 -11.35 -0.57 -13.51
N ASN A 26 -10.61 -0.99 -14.54
CA ASN A 26 -9.42 -1.82 -14.38
C ASN A 26 -8.35 -1.14 -13.54
N CYS A 27 -8.16 0.17 -13.72
CA CYS A 27 -7.25 0.97 -12.90
C CYS A 27 -7.66 1.00 -11.42
N ILE A 28 -8.95 1.23 -11.13
CA ILE A 28 -9.48 1.21 -9.76
C ILE A 28 -9.30 -0.18 -9.13
N GLN A 29 -9.59 -1.24 -9.89
CA GLN A 29 -9.43 -2.62 -9.45
C GLN A 29 -7.96 -2.96 -9.15
N ARG A 30 -7.04 -2.60 -10.05
CA ARG A 30 -5.62 -2.87 -9.87
C ARG A 30 -5.03 -2.11 -8.68
N ALA A 31 -5.44 -0.87 -8.47
CA ALA A 31 -5.00 -0.09 -7.32
C ALA A 31 -5.39 -0.75 -5.99
N HIS A 32 -6.60 -1.32 -5.93
CA HIS A 32 -7.05 -2.06 -4.76
C HIS A 32 -6.24 -3.35 -4.55
N GLN A 33 -6.08 -4.16 -5.59
CA GLN A 33 -5.30 -5.41 -5.53
C GLN A 33 -3.85 -5.17 -5.14
N ASN A 34 -3.18 -4.17 -5.72
CA ASN A 34 -1.80 -3.84 -5.36
C ASN A 34 -1.67 -3.44 -3.88
N THR A 35 -2.69 -2.77 -3.33
CA THR A 35 -2.70 -2.45 -1.90
C THR A 35 -2.82 -3.73 -1.07
N LEU A 36 -3.70 -4.66 -1.46
CA LEU A 36 -3.86 -5.95 -0.77
C LEU A 36 -2.61 -6.84 -0.85
N GLU A 37 -1.86 -6.79 -1.95
CA GLU A 37 -0.60 -7.54 -2.12
C GLU A 37 0.46 -7.08 -1.11
N LEU A 38 0.53 -5.77 -0.82
CA LEU A 38 1.57 -5.18 0.03
C LEU A 38 1.14 -5.02 1.49
N TYR A 39 -0.15 -4.91 1.76
CA TYR A 39 -0.70 -4.57 3.07
C TYR A 39 -0.33 -5.58 4.19
N PRO A 40 -0.43 -6.91 4.00
CA PRO A 40 -0.08 -7.87 5.04
C PRO A 40 1.40 -7.77 5.45
N GLN A 41 2.30 -7.67 4.46
CA GLN A 41 3.72 -7.52 4.70
C GLN A 41 4.02 -6.24 5.48
N TRP A 42 3.45 -5.11 5.04
CA TRP A 42 3.63 -3.83 5.73
C TRP A 42 3.11 -3.88 7.17
N LEU A 43 1.94 -4.47 7.41
CA LEU A 43 1.37 -4.60 8.76
C LEU A 43 2.29 -5.34 9.72
N ILE A 44 2.90 -6.45 9.29
CA ILE A 44 3.81 -7.25 10.13
C ILE A 44 5.02 -6.40 10.54
N PHE A 45 5.70 -5.78 9.57
CA PHE A 45 6.86 -4.94 9.85
C PHE A 45 6.51 -3.70 10.69
N GLN A 46 5.35 -3.10 10.42
CA GLN A 46 4.84 -1.97 11.20
C GLN A 46 4.58 -2.34 12.66
N LEU A 47 4.05 -3.54 12.92
CA LEU A 47 3.79 -4.05 14.28
C LEU A 47 5.09 -4.34 15.03
N ILE A 48 6.05 -5.00 14.38
CA ILE A 48 7.38 -5.28 14.96
C ILE A 48 8.08 -3.96 15.29
N ALA A 49 8.19 -3.05 14.31
CA ALA A 49 8.81 -1.75 14.50
C ALA A 49 8.09 -0.91 15.55
N GLY A 50 6.76 -0.93 15.58
CA GLY A 50 5.93 -0.18 16.53
C GLY A 50 6.02 -0.68 17.97
N ALA A 51 6.31 -1.97 18.17
CA ALA A 51 6.47 -2.54 19.51
C ALA A 51 7.75 -2.04 20.21
N VAL A 52 8.82 -1.77 19.47
CA VAL A 52 10.12 -1.33 20.02
C VAL A 52 10.34 0.18 19.86
N TYR A 53 9.96 0.74 18.70
CA TYR A 53 10.18 2.14 18.34
C TYR A 53 8.86 2.84 17.95
N PRO A 54 7.93 3.04 18.89
CA PRO A 54 6.56 3.46 18.58
C PRO A 54 6.45 4.80 17.85
N ILE A 55 7.26 5.80 18.23
CA ILE A 55 7.24 7.13 17.60
C ILE A 55 7.73 7.05 16.16
N THR A 56 8.93 6.49 15.95
CA THR A 56 9.54 6.37 14.61
C THR A 56 8.69 5.52 13.68
N ALA A 57 8.17 4.40 14.18
CA ALA A 57 7.28 3.53 13.42
C ALA A 57 5.97 4.27 13.05
N SER A 58 5.41 5.09 13.94
CA SER A 58 4.19 5.87 13.64
C SER A 58 4.42 6.88 12.51
N VAL A 59 5.56 7.57 12.51
CA VAL A 59 5.92 8.52 11.44
C VAL A 59 6.08 7.79 10.10
N LEU A 60 6.82 6.68 10.08
CA LEU A 60 7.00 5.87 8.87
C LEU A 60 5.68 5.27 8.37
N GLY A 61 4.82 4.84 9.29
CA GLY A 61 3.49 4.34 8.99
C GLY A 61 2.59 5.40 8.37
N LEU A 62 2.64 6.64 8.88
CA LEU A 62 1.93 7.78 8.31
C LEU A 62 2.38 8.07 6.85
N ILE A 63 3.69 8.06 6.61
CA ILE A 63 4.26 8.23 5.26
C ILE A 63 3.74 7.13 4.32
N TRP A 64 3.73 5.88 4.77
CA TRP A 64 3.22 4.77 3.95
C TRP A 64 1.72 4.90 3.68
N VAL A 65 0.90 5.14 4.71
CA VAL A 65 -0.56 5.26 4.56
C VAL A 65 -0.94 6.40 3.63
N THR A 66 -0.36 7.59 3.81
CA THR A 66 -0.62 8.75 2.93
C THR A 66 -0.20 8.47 1.49
N SER A 67 0.90 7.76 1.27
CA SER A 67 1.34 7.35 -0.07
C SER A 67 0.34 6.47 -0.80
N ARG A 68 -0.37 5.58 -0.08
CA ARG A 68 -1.38 4.70 -0.67
C ARG A 68 -2.59 5.49 -1.16
N PHE A 69 -2.95 6.58 -0.47
CA PHE A 69 -3.98 7.49 -0.96
C PHE A 69 -3.55 8.20 -2.24
N SER A 70 -2.34 8.75 -2.27
CA SER A 70 -1.77 9.41 -3.47
C SER A 70 -1.65 8.45 -4.65
N TYR A 71 -1.21 7.21 -4.41
CA TYR A 71 -1.15 6.14 -5.41
C TYR A 71 -2.54 5.82 -5.98
N ALA A 72 -3.52 5.62 -5.10
CA ALA A 72 -4.87 5.24 -5.49
C ALA A 72 -5.57 6.37 -6.27
N TRP A 73 -5.45 7.63 -5.81
CA TRP A 73 -5.98 8.78 -6.53
C TRP A 73 -5.36 8.96 -7.90
N GLY A 74 -4.04 8.76 -8.02
CA GLY A 74 -3.36 8.72 -9.32
C GLY A 74 -3.99 7.69 -10.26
N TYR A 75 -4.16 6.44 -9.80
CA TYR A 75 -4.80 5.39 -10.58
C TYR A 75 -6.26 5.68 -10.95
N TYR A 76 -7.02 6.35 -10.07
CA TYR A 76 -8.43 6.64 -10.33
C TYR A 76 -8.67 7.62 -11.48
N THR A 77 -7.63 8.30 -11.96
CA THR A 77 -7.70 9.14 -13.16
C THR A 77 -7.80 8.33 -14.46
N GLY A 78 -7.56 7.02 -14.42
CA GLY A 78 -7.53 6.15 -15.59
C GLY A 78 -6.18 6.12 -16.31
N GLU A 79 -5.19 6.91 -15.89
CA GLU A 79 -3.84 6.87 -16.42
C GLU A 79 -2.90 6.08 -15.49
N PRO A 80 -2.41 4.90 -15.91
CA PRO A 80 -1.57 4.05 -15.05
C PRO A 80 -0.27 4.73 -14.60
N ALA A 81 0.28 5.67 -15.38
CA ALA A 81 1.53 6.36 -15.05
C ALA A 81 1.40 7.25 -13.79
N LYS A 82 0.23 7.83 -13.54
CA LYS A 82 -0.04 8.70 -12.37
C LYS A 82 0.05 7.97 -11.03
N ARG A 83 0.19 6.64 -11.03
CA ARG A 83 0.52 5.84 -9.85
C ARG A 83 1.81 6.26 -9.16
N MET A 84 2.75 6.83 -9.92
CA MET A 84 4.03 7.30 -9.41
C MET A 84 3.87 8.42 -8.36
N ASN A 85 2.72 9.09 -8.29
CA ASN A 85 2.47 10.08 -7.25
C ASN A 85 2.58 9.50 -5.83
N GLY A 86 2.43 8.18 -5.65
CA GLY A 86 2.58 7.50 -4.36
C GLY A 86 3.96 6.87 -4.10
N SER A 87 4.97 7.05 -4.96
CA SER A 87 6.25 6.34 -4.77
C SER A 87 7.04 6.78 -3.52
N TYR A 88 6.74 7.94 -2.94
CA TYR A 88 7.34 8.34 -1.65
C TYR A 88 7.00 7.37 -0.50
N GLY A 89 5.97 6.52 -0.66
CA GLY A 89 5.63 5.46 0.27
C GLY A 89 6.73 4.43 0.51
N TYR A 90 7.67 4.27 -0.45
CA TYR A 90 8.81 3.38 -0.28
C TYR A 90 9.69 3.79 0.90
N ILE A 91 9.74 5.09 1.24
CA ILE A 91 10.47 5.57 2.42
C ILE A 91 9.87 4.97 3.70
N GLY A 92 8.53 5.00 3.83
CA GLY A 92 7.83 4.40 4.96
C GLY A 92 8.02 2.88 5.03
N LEU A 93 7.83 2.18 3.90
CA LEU A 93 7.96 0.72 3.85
C LEU A 93 9.39 0.24 4.13
N LEU A 94 10.39 0.80 3.45
CA LEU A 94 11.79 0.42 3.66
C LEU A 94 12.25 0.81 5.07
N GLY A 95 11.78 1.94 5.59
CA GLY A 95 12.05 2.36 6.96
C GLY A 95 11.60 1.32 7.99
N VAL A 96 10.36 0.82 7.92
CA VAL A 96 9.89 -0.20 8.89
C VAL A 96 10.57 -1.55 8.70
N ILE A 97 10.97 -1.90 7.46
CA ILE A 97 11.78 -3.10 7.20
C ILE A 97 13.16 -2.96 7.85
N VAL A 98 13.84 -1.83 7.67
CA VAL A 98 15.15 -1.57 8.28
C VAL A 98 15.04 -1.58 9.81
N LEU A 99 14.04 -0.92 10.39
CA LEU A 99 13.82 -0.98 11.84
C LEU A 99 13.61 -2.41 12.33
N SER A 100 12.84 -3.22 11.59
CA SER A 100 12.61 -4.62 11.95
C SER A 100 13.89 -5.46 11.86
N LEU A 101 14.77 -5.17 10.89
CA LEU A 101 16.09 -5.81 10.80
C LEU A 101 17.00 -5.40 11.96
N VAL A 102 17.01 -4.13 12.36
CA VAL A 102 17.76 -3.65 13.52
C VAL A 102 17.29 -4.38 14.78
N ILE A 103 15.98 -4.47 15.00
CA ILE A 103 15.40 -5.21 16.13
C ILE A 103 15.82 -6.69 16.09
N ALA A 104 15.82 -7.32 14.91
CA ALA A 104 16.25 -8.70 14.75
C ALA A 104 17.74 -8.90 15.04
N PHE A 105 18.61 -7.95 14.70
CA PHE A 105 20.03 -8.02 15.03
C PHE A 105 20.31 -7.75 16.51
N GLN A 106 19.55 -6.86 17.14
CA GLN A 106 19.63 -6.63 18.58
C GLN A 106 19.17 -7.84 19.39
N SER A 107 18.12 -8.54 18.93
CA SER A 107 17.60 -9.71 19.65
C SER A 107 18.56 -10.91 19.65
N ILE A 108 19.46 -11.00 18.68
CA ILE A 108 20.53 -12.02 18.61
C ILE A 108 21.87 -11.51 19.18
N GLY A 109 21.93 -10.29 19.72
CA GLY A 109 23.12 -9.71 20.33
C GLY A 109 24.24 -9.30 19.36
N LEU A 110 23.92 -9.15 18.06
CA LEU A 110 24.89 -8.71 17.05
C LEU A 110 25.16 -7.20 17.11
N ILE A 111 24.18 -6.44 17.59
CA ILE A 111 24.22 -4.97 17.71
C ILE A 111 23.68 -4.62 19.11
N ALA A 112 24.27 -3.59 19.72
CA ALA A 112 23.86 -3.09 21.05
C ALA A 112 22.48 -2.41 21.05
#